data_AF-A0A5K0ZJ03-F1
#
_entry.id   AF-A0A5K0ZJ03-F1
#
_cell.length_a   1.000
_cell.length_b   1.000
_cell.length_c   1.000
_cell.angle_alpha   90.00
_cell.angle_beta   90.00
_cell.angle_gamma   90.00
#
_symmetry.space_group_name_H-M   'P 1'
#
loop_
_entity.id
_entity.type
_entity.pdbx_description
1 polymer ?
#
loop_
_entity_poly.entity_id
_entity_poly.type
_entity_poly.pdbx_seq_one_letter_code
_entity_poly.pdbx_strand_id
1 'polypeptide(L)'
;PNGLGGAKLSGDPAATPANMKMVASLADEVLAQRNVESVLFRGRKVTERTNAEALEWFADELVKEQERRRSRAFPTVVLKQHSPRTSSATSR
;
A
#
# COMPACT_ATOMS: atom_id res chain seq x y z
N PRO A 1 36.48 -6.07 -15.92
CA PRO A 1 37.20 -5.35 -14.85
C PRO A 1 36.44 -4.07 -14.45
N ASN A 2 36.10 -4.01 -13.15
CA ASN A 2 35.83 -2.80 -12.35
C ASN A 2 34.48 -2.09 -12.61
N GLY A 3 33.59 -1.88 -11.64
CA GLY A 3 33.65 -2.15 -10.21
C GLY A 3 32.24 -2.07 -9.60
N LEU A 4 31.89 -3.06 -8.80
CA LEU A 4 30.76 -3.01 -7.90
C LEU A 4 31.14 -2.06 -6.77
N GLY A 5 30.78 -0.79 -6.92
CA GLY A 5 30.78 0.18 -5.83
C GLY A 5 29.73 -0.26 -4.82
N GLY A 6 30.14 -1.10 -3.87
CA GLY A 6 29.34 -1.42 -2.71
C GLY A 6 29.00 -0.12 -2.01
N ALA A 7 27.75 0.31 -2.13
CA ALA A 7 27.18 1.32 -1.25
C ALA A 7 27.42 0.81 0.16
N LYS A 8 28.36 1.45 0.84
CA LYS A 8 28.66 1.24 2.24
C LYS A 8 27.32 1.48 2.95
N LEU A 9 26.62 0.40 3.31
CA LEU A 9 25.55 0.43 4.28
C LEU A 9 26.24 0.83 5.57
N SER A 10 26.44 2.13 5.78
CA SER A 10 26.74 2.69 7.08
C SER A 10 25.55 2.28 7.93
N GLY A 11 25.69 1.17 8.64
CA GLY A 11 24.66 0.69 9.55
C GLY A 11 24.32 1.84 10.48
N ASP A 12 23.04 2.18 10.54
CA ASP A 12 22.58 3.16 11.52
C ASP A 12 23.14 2.77 12.88
N PRO A 13 23.78 3.68 13.63
CA PRO A 13 24.28 3.38 14.97
C PRO A 13 23.15 2.97 15.94
N ALA A 14 21.89 3.16 15.53
CA ALA A 14 20.70 2.66 16.21
C ALA A 14 20.41 1.17 15.95
N ALA A 15 21.02 0.53 14.94
CA ALA A 15 20.79 -0.87 14.55
C ALA A 15 21.69 -1.85 15.32
N THR A 16 21.82 -1.66 16.64
CA THR A 16 22.44 -2.69 17.48
C THR A 16 21.44 -3.83 17.72
N PRO A 17 21.89 -5.08 17.91
CA PRO A 17 20.99 -6.20 18.18
C PRO A 17 20.07 -5.99 19.39
N ALA A 18 20.53 -5.23 20.40
CA ALA A 18 19.72 -4.85 21.56
C ALA A 18 18.59 -3.89 21.17
N ASN A 19 18.90 -2.87 20.37
CA ASN A 19 17.90 -1.92 19.88
C ASN A 19 16.89 -2.59 18.93
N MET A 20 17.32 -3.54 18.11
CA MET A 20 16.40 -4.30 17.24
C MET A 20 15.38 -5.11 18.04
N LYS A 21 15.80 -5.74 19.15
CA LYS A 21 14.87 -6.45 20.05
C LYS A 21 13.86 -5.50 20.69
N MET A 22 14.31 -4.33 21.12
CA MET A 22 13.43 -3.29 21.66
C MET A 22 12.42 -2.78 20.63
N VAL A 23 12.86 -2.58 19.39
CA VAL A 23 11.95 -2.17 18.30
C VAL A 23 10.94 -3.26 17.98
N ALA A 24 11.35 -4.53 17.96
CA ALA A 24 10.43 -5.65 17.77
C ALA A 24 9.39 -5.73 18.88
N SER A 25 9.80 -5.62 20.15
CA SER A 25 8.84 -5.62 21.27
C SER A 25 7.89 -4.42 21.21
N LEU A 26 8.38 -3.24 20.82
CA LEU A 26 7.52 -2.07 20.64
C LEU A 26 6.53 -2.27 19.49
N ALA A 27 6.94 -2.93 18.41
CA ALA A 27 6.05 -3.28 17.31
C ALA A 27 4.95 -4.23 17.77
N ASP A 28 5.27 -5.25 18.58
CA ASP A 28 4.29 -6.16 19.16
C ASP A 28 3.27 -5.42 20.05
N GLU A 29 3.73 -4.46 20.87
CA GLU A 29 2.85 -3.60 21.66
C GLU A 29 1.94 -2.76 20.79
N VAL A 30 2.45 -2.15 19.72
CA VAL A 30 1.65 -1.37 18.75
C VAL A 30 0.63 -2.24 18.05
N LEU A 31 0.98 -3.49 17.70
CA LEU A 31 0.06 -4.44 17.07
C LEU A 31 -1.08 -4.87 18.00
N ALA A 32 -0.85 -4.91 19.31
CA ALA A 32 -1.85 -5.26 20.32
C ALA A 32 -2.83 -4.13 20.65
N GLN A 33 -2.51 -2.88 20.29
CA GLN A 33 -3.40 -1.72 20.50
C GLN A 33 -4.66 -1.81 19.66
N ARG A 34 -5.74 -1.15 20.10
CA ARG A 34 -6.99 -1.05 19.33
C ARG A 34 -6.78 -0.22 18.06
N ASN A 35 -7.37 -0.68 16.97
CA ASN A 35 -7.29 -0.03 15.66
C ASN A 35 -8.08 1.27 15.64
N VAL A 36 -7.58 2.23 14.86
CA VAL A 36 -8.22 3.53 14.64
C VAL A 36 -8.48 3.70 13.15
N GLU A 37 -9.74 3.83 12.79
CA GLU A 37 -10.18 3.93 11.41
C GLU A 37 -10.72 5.33 11.09
N SER A 38 -10.52 5.78 9.86
CA SER A 38 -11.18 6.99 9.35
C SER A 38 -12.55 6.64 8.79
N VAL A 39 -13.59 7.30 9.30
CA VAL A 39 -14.97 7.15 8.84
C VAL A 39 -15.40 8.42 8.11
N LEU A 40 -15.89 8.26 6.87
CA LEU A 40 -16.29 9.37 6.02
C LEU A 40 -17.32 10.26 6.75
N PHE A 41 -17.06 11.57 6.79
CA PHE A 41 -17.83 12.60 7.52
C PHE A 41 -17.91 12.45 9.04
N ARG A 42 -17.19 11.49 9.65
CA ARG A 42 -17.23 11.24 11.11
C ARG A 42 -15.86 11.27 11.78
N GLY A 43 -14.79 11.55 11.03
CA GLY A 43 -13.44 11.65 11.56
C GLY A 43 -12.83 10.29 11.89
N ARG A 44 -12.10 10.19 13.00
CA ARG A 44 -11.44 8.96 13.44
C ARG A 44 -12.30 8.23 14.47
N LYS A 45 -12.37 6.90 14.37
CA LYS A 45 -13.07 6.02 15.30
C LYS A 45 -12.13 4.93 15.79
N VAL A 46 -12.04 4.74 17.10
CA VAL A 46 -11.38 3.56 17.69
C VAL A 46 -12.34 2.37 17.55
N THR A 47 -11.84 1.24 17.06
CA THR A 47 -12.62 0.03 16.85
C THR A 47 -12.35 -1.00 17.94
N GLU A 48 -13.22 -2.01 18.01
CA GLU A 48 -13.05 -3.14 18.92
C GLU A 48 -11.98 -4.12 18.44
N ARG A 49 -11.34 -3.92 17.28
CA ARG A 49 -10.29 -4.83 16.77
C ARG A 49 -8.90 -4.33 17.12
N THR A 50 -7.92 -5.22 17.26
CA THR A 50 -6.51 -4.81 17.33
C THR A 50 -5.98 -4.36 15.97
N ASN A 51 -4.82 -3.67 15.97
CA ASN A 51 -4.06 -3.41 14.75
C ASN A 51 -3.66 -4.71 14.05
N ALA A 52 -3.27 -5.76 14.80
CA ALA A 52 -2.96 -7.06 14.24
C ALA A 52 -4.16 -7.69 13.50
N GLU A 53 -5.32 -7.76 14.15
CA GLU A 53 -6.56 -8.31 13.57
C GLU A 53 -7.01 -7.53 12.34
N ALA A 54 -6.85 -6.19 12.36
CA ALA A 54 -7.17 -5.36 11.21
C ALA A 54 -6.23 -5.65 10.03
N LEU A 55 -4.92 -5.78 10.28
CA LEU A 55 -3.93 -6.10 9.25
C LEU A 55 -4.15 -7.49 8.65
N GLU A 56 -4.50 -8.48 9.46
CA GLU A 56 -4.84 -9.84 8.98
C GLU A 56 -6.04 -9.78 8.04
N TRP A 57 -7.11 -9.09 8.43
CA TRP A 57 -8.28 -8.89 7.57
C TRP A 57 -7.93 -8.17 6.25
N PHE A 58 -7.10 -7.13 6.31
CA PHE A 58 -6.64 -6.43 5.11
C PHE A 58 -5.81 -7.32 4.19
N ALA A 59 -4.96 -8.19 4.74
CA ALA A 59 -4.15 -9.12 3.97
C ALA A 59 -5.03 -10.11 3.20
N ASP A 60 -6.07 -10.66 3.85
CA ASP A 60 -7.03 -11.55 3.22
C ASP A 60 -7.77 -10.87 2.05
N GLU A 61 -8.28 -9.65 2.26
CA GLU A 61 -8.96 -8.90 1.20
C GLU A 61 -8.01 -8.53 0.06
N LEU A 62 -6.74 -8.23 0.37
CA LEU A 62 -5.74 -7.93 -0.65
C LEU A 62 -5.44 -9.15 -1.54
N VAL A 63 -5.33 -10.36 -0.96
CA VAL A 63 -5.14 -11.59 -1.73
C VAL A 63 -6.35 -11.85 -2.63
N LYS A 64 -7.57 -11.71 -2.10
CA LYS A 64 -8.81 -11.88 -2.88
C LYS A 64 -8.87 -10.88 -4.05
N GLU A 65 -8.55 -9.62 -3.80
CA GLU A 65 -8.55 -8.58 -4.83
C GLU A 65 -7.47 -8.84 -5.89
N GLN A 66 -6.30 -9.32 -5.50
CA GLN A 66 -5.23 -9.67 -6.42
C GLN A 66 -5.67 -10.80 -7.37
N GLU A 67 -6.28 -11.86 -6.85
CA GLU A 67 -6.81 -12.95 -7.67
C GLU A 67 -7.97 -12.49 -8.57
N ARG A 68 -8.84 -11.60 -8.07
CA ARG A 68 -9.89 -10.99 -8.88
C ARG A 68 -9.31 -10.17 -10.03
N ARG A 69 -8.25 -9.40 -9.81
CA ARG A 69 -7.56 -8.64 -10.88
C ARG A 69 -6.87 -9.56 -11.87
N ARG A 70 -6.24 -10.62 -11.38
CA ARG A 70 -5.56 -11.61 -12.22
C ARG A 70 -6.51 -12.35 -13.15
N SER A 71 -7.69 -12.71 -12.66
CA SER A 71 -8.74 -13.40 -13.44
C SER A 71 -9.62 -12.47 -14.26
N ARG A 72 -9.41 -11.15 -14.18
CA ARG A 72 -10.26 -10.16 -14.84
C ARG A 72 -10.00 -10.12 -16.35
N ALA A 73 -11.04 -10.39 -17.15
CA ALA A 73 -10.96 -10.41 -18.61
C ALA A 73 -10.71 -9.03 -19.28
N PHE A 74 -10.93 -7.92 -18.57
CA PHE A 74 -10.79 -6.57 -19.11
C PHE A 74 -10.05 -5.66 -18.13
N PRO A 75 -9.24 -4.69 -18.60
CA PRO A 75 -8.50 -3.78 -17.73
C PRO A 75 -9.41 -2.95 -16.82
N THR A 76 -8.88 -2.49 -15.67
CA THR A 76 -9.62 -1.69 -14.68
C THR A 76 -10.14 -0.38 -15.23
N VAL A 77 -9.38 0.21 -16.14
CA VAL A 77 -9.75 1.41 -16.86
C VAL A 77 -9.50 1.15 -18.33
N VAL A 78 -10.52 1.41 -19.16
CA VAL A 78 -10.35 1.48 -20.61
C VAL A 78 -10.02 2.93 -20.94
N LEU A 79 -8.82 3.18 -21.48
CA LEU A 79 -8.49 4.48 -22.04
C LEU A 79 -9.39 4.70 -23.25
N LYS A 80 -10.30 5.67 -23.16
CA LYS A 80 -11.20 6.00 -24.26
C LYS A 80 -10.37 6.61 -25.39
N GLN A 81 -10.15 5.85 -26.46
CA GLN A 81 -9.53 6.38 -27.67
C GLN A 81 -10.48 7.42 -28.29
N HIS A 82 -10.07 8.68 -28.29
CA HIS A 82 -10.77 9.73 -29.01
C HIS A 82 -10.44 9.58 -30.50
N SER A 83 -11.41 9.25 -31.35
CA SER A 83 -11.22 9.36 -32.80
C SER A 83 -10.99 10.85 -33.15
N PRO A 84 -9.98 11.18 -33.99
CA PRO A 84 -9.80 12.55 -34.47
C PRO A 84 -11.11 13.03 -35.10
N ARG A 85 -11.65 14.15 -34.60
CA ARG A 85 -12.81 14.80 -35.23
C ARG A 85 -12.39 15.26 -36.63
N THR A 86 -12.80 14.54 -37.66
CA THR A 86 -12.78 15.03 -39.05
C THR A 86 -13.95 15.98 -39.23
N SER A 87 -13.85 17.21 -38.71
CA SER A 87 -14.81 18.26 -39.07
C SER A 87 -14.25 19.01 -40.28
N SER A 88 -14.81 18.73 -41.45
CA SER A 88 -14.63 19.56 -42.64
C SER A 88 -15.30 20.91 -42.39
N ALA A 89 -14.52 21.98 -42.28
CA ALA A 89 -15.04 23.33 -42.26
C ALA A 89 -15.50 23.71 -43.68
N THR A 90 -16.81 23.71 -43.91
CA THR A 90 -17.40 24.35 -45.10
C THR A 90 -17.29 25.86 -44.92
N SER A 91 -16.36 26.49 -45.63
CA SER A 91 -16.36 27.92 -45.86
C SER A 91 -17.50 28.26 -46.83
N ARG A 92 -18.27 29.30 -46.53
CA ARG A 92 -19.20 29.93 -47.46
C ARG A 92 -18.92 31.43 -47.51
#